data_AF-A0A2Z6NKT8-F1
#
_entry.id   AF-A0A2Z6NKT8-F1
#
_cell.length_a   1.000
_cell.length_b   1.000
_cell.length_c   1.000
_cell.angle_alpha   90.00
_cell.angle_beta   90.00
_cell.angle_gamma   90.00
#
_symmetry.space_group_name_H-M   'P 1'
#
loop_
_entity.id
_entity.type
_entity.pdbx_description
1 polymer ?
#
loop_
_entity_poly.entity_id
_entity_poly.type
_entity_poly.pdbx_seq_one_letter_code
_entity_poly.pdbx_strand_id
1 'polypeptide(L)'
;MMVVDMGSDEKQDFISELPNEVLTFILTKLRVDEAVRCNILSKRWLGLWKKAPHIEFNAKHMIRPITQLLHSRESIITQDPFFYPFMQRGVYRYGFVILQLMCRHSGDLSSCRFLHFKKSLSIGEVDAWIKFLVDKMKGLKHLSLECLPDYGEDADEIMFENEINKLCISHGKFHSLSSLDLINYTMDSWYAFEDCHNLKILKLERLHLDDVVLSGILKNCVTLENFSLIESTGFMNLIITKSNLKILRLQDLCVDRLEVTAQNLEVLFLDSITCPVKNLSIYAPSLGNFESHSYSISSIEERKFVMKSNDILAYFIDLWVKY
;
A
#
# COMPACT_ATOMS: atom_id res chain seq x y z
N MET A 1 -25.68 6.83 -67.38
CA MET A 1 -24.56 6.83 -66.43
C MET A 1 -25.19 6.96 -65.05
N MET A 2 -25.29 5.86 -64.31
CA MET A 2 -25.92 5.85 -62.98
C MET A 2 -24.93 6.47 -61.98
N VAL A 3 -25.41 7.44 -61.21
CA VAL A 3 -24.69 7.97 -60.05
C VAL A 3 -24.72 6.86 -59.00
N VAL A 4 -23.56 6.24 -58.75
CA VAL A 4 -23.41 5.32 -57.63
C VAL A 4 -23.34 6.19 -56.38
N ASP A 5 -24.43 6.18 -55.62
CA ASP A 5 -24.47 6.72 -54.27
C ASP A 5 -23.51 5.89 -53.41
N MET A 6 -22.31 6.42 -53.20
CA MET A 6 -21.32 5.86 -52.30
C MET A 6 -21.79 6.21 -50.89
N GLY A 7 -22.77 5.47 -50.39
CA GLY A 7 -23.21 5.53 -49.00
C GLY A 7 -21.99 5.44 -48.12
N SER A 8 -21.64 6.57 -47.50
CA SER A 8 -20.60 6.64 -46.49
C SER A 8 -21.10 5.81 -45.31
N ASP A 9 -20.58 4.59 -45.19
CA ASP A 9 -20.70 3.77 -43.99
C ASP A 9 -19.85 4.44 -42.89
N GLU A 10 -20.25 5.66 -42.49
CA GLU A 10 -19.71 6.35 -41.33
C GLU A 10 -20.09 5.49 -40.13
N LYS A 11 -19.13 4.69 -39.66
CA LYS A 11 -19.23 4.04 -38.36
C LYS A 11 -19.59 5.11 -37.33
N GLN A 12 -20.84 5.11 -36.90
CA GLN A 12 -21.35 6.06 -35.93
C GLN A 12 -20.49 6.01 -34.66
N ASP A 13 -19.91 7.15 -34.29
CA ASP A 13 -19.01 7.27 -33.13
C ASP A 13 -19.82 7.42 -31.84
N PHE A 14 -20.29 6.27 -31.33
CA PHE A 14 -21.06 6.20 -30.08
C PHE A 14 -20.25 6.63 -28.85
N ILE A 15 -18.91 6.57 -28.89
CA ILE A 15 -18.06 6.95 -27.75
C ILE A 15 -18.08 8.47 -27.59
N SER A 16 -18.04 9.21 -28.70
CA SER A 16 -18.16 10.67 -28.70
C SER A 16 -19.54 11.18 -28.29
N GLU A 17 -20.58 10.34 -28.28
CA GLU A 17 -21.93 10.68 -27.84
C GLU A 17 -22.18 10.44 -26.33
N LEU A 18 -21.32 9.66 -25.66
CA LEU A 18 -21.50 9.33 -24.24
C LEU A 18 -21.54 10.59 -23.34
N PRO A 19 -22.43 10.68 -22.33
CA PRO A 19 -22.42 11.77 -21.35
C PRO A 19 -21.11 11.86 -20.56
N ASN A 20 -20.74 13.06 -20.10
CA ASN A 20 -19.49 13.27 -19.36
C ASN A 20 -19.43 12.44 -18.06
N GLU A 21 -20.58 12.15 -17.47
CA GLU A 21 -20.73 11.31 -16.28
C GLU A 21 -20.27 9.89 -16.58
N VAL A 22 -20.63 9.34 -17.75
CA VAL A 22 -20.20 8.01 -18.19
C VAL A 22 -18.71 8.00 -18.50
N LEU A 23 -18.20 9.03 -19.18
CA LEU A 23 -16.76 9.18 -19.44
C LEU A 23 -15.96 9.23 -18.12
N THR A 24 -16.44 10.03 -17.16
CA THR A 24 -15.84 10.14 -15.82
C THR A 24 -15.87 8.79 -15.11
N PHE A 25 -16.99 8.08 -15.17
CA PHE A 25 -17.12 6.74 -14.60
C PHE A 25 -16.11 5.76 -15.23
N ILE A 26 -15.96 5.75 -16.54
CA ILE A 26 -14.94 4.93 -17.23
C ILE A 26 -13.55 5.29 -16.70
N LEU A 27 -13.21 6.57 -16.62
CA LEU A 27 -11.91 7.02 -16.10
C LEU A 27 -11.66 6.60 -14.65
N THR A 28 -12.70 6.50 -13.80
CA THR A 28 -12.55 5.97 -12.44
C THR A 28 -12.18 4.49 -12.38
N LYS A 29 -12.33 3.75 -13.49
CA LYS A 29 -11.93 2.34 -13.62
C LYS A 29 -10.53 2.18 -14.21
N LEU A 30 -9.91 3.26 -14.67
CA LEU A 30 -8.58 3.26 -15.26
C LEU A 30 -7.54 3.71 -14.23
N ARG A 31 -6.29 3.28 -14.44
CA ARG A 31 -5.15 3.86 -13.72
C ARG A 31 -4.94 5.31 -14.14
N VAL A 32 -4.30 6.11 -13.29
CA VAL A 32 -4.13 7.54 -13.57
C VAL A 32 -3.35 7.79 -14.86
N ASP A 33 -2.36 6.95 -15.18
CA ASP A 33 -1.57 7.08 -16.41
C ASP A 33 -2.39 6.76 -17.67
N GLU A 34 -3.30 5.79 -17.59
CA GLU A 34 -4.25 5.46 -18.66
C GLU A 34 -5.32 6.55 -18.80
N ALA A 35 -5.88 7.01 -17.68
CA ALA A 35 -6.88 8.07 -17.66
C ALA A 35 -6.34 9.39 -18.24
N VAL A 36 -5.07 9.71 -17.97
CA VAL A 36 -4.40 10.87 -18.57
C VAL A 36 -4.15 10.65 -20.07
N ARG A 37 -3.86 9.43 -20.53
CA ARG A 37 -3.70 9.13 -21.96
C ARG A 37 -5.01 9.26 -22.73
N CYS A 38 -6.17 8.97 -22.10
CA CYS A 38 -7.48 9.18 -22.73
C CYS A 38 -7.72 10.63 -23.18
N ASN A 39 -6.97 11.61 -22.66
CA ASN A 39 -7.02 13.00 -23.15
C ASN A 39 -6.72 13.14 -24.66
N ILE A 40 -6.07 12.16 -25.30
CA ILE A 40 -5.80 12.17 -26.75
C ILE A 40 -7.01 11.74 -27.58
N LEU A 41 -7.99 11.06 -26.98
CA LEU A 41 -9.14 10.51 -27.70
C LEU A 41 -10.07 11.60 -28.21
N SER A 42 -10.37 12.60 -27.37
CA SER A 42 -11.07 13.82 -27.78
C SER A 42 -10.96 14.92 -26.72
N LYS A 43 -11.31 16.16 -27.10
CA LYS A 43 -11.35 17.31 -26.17
C LYS A 43 -12.27 17.09 -24.97
N ARG A 44 -13.26 16.18 -25.06
CA ARG A 44 -14.22 15.90 -23.99
C ARG A 44 -13.61 15.14 -22.82
N TRP A 45 -12.63 14.28 -23.09
CA TRP A 45 -11.91 13.52 -22.06
C TRP A 45 -10.93 14.40 -21.27
N LEU A 46 -10.53 15.54 -21.85
CA LEU A 46 -9.50 16.41 -21.33
C LEU A 46 -9.82 16.87 -19.90
N GLY A 47 -9.02 16.39 -18.95
CA GLY A 47 -9.07 16.83 -17.56
C GLY A 47 -10.20 16.24 -16.72
N LEU A 48 -11.00 15.30 -17.25
CA LEU A 48 -12.01 14.60 -16.44
C LEU A 48 -11.35 13.75 -15.33
N TRP A 49 -10.17 13.20 -15.58
CA TRP A 49 -9.37 12.46 -14.58
C TRP A 49 -9.04 13.30 -13.33
N LYS A 50 -9.01 14.65 -13.46
CA LYS A 50 -8.70 15.56 -12.36
C LYS A 50 -9.76 15.56 -11.25
N LYS A 51 -10.91 14.94 -11.49
CA LYS A 51 -12.02 14.80 -10.54
C LYS A 51 -12.13 13.40 -9.93
N ALA A 52 -11.21 12.50 -10.25
CA ALA A 52 -11.28 11.11 -9.79
C ALA A 52 -11.16 11.03 -8.26
N PRO A 53 -12.09 10.35 -7.56
CA PRO A 53 -12.07 10.24 -6.10
C PRO A 53 -10.99 9.28 -5.58
N HIS A 54 -10.42 8.46 -6.48
CA HIS A 54 -9.34 7.53 -6.21
C HIS A 54 -8.25 7.69 -7.27
N ILE A 55 -6.99 7.77 -6.84
CA ILE A 55 -5.83 7.85 -7.72
C ILE A 55 -4.77 6.85 -7.28
N GLU A 56 -4.29 6.04 -8.22
CA GLU A 56 -3.12 5.17 -8.03
C GLU A 56 -1.95 5.68 -8.89
N PHE A 57 -0.84 5.99 -8.23
CA PHE A 57 0.44 6.28 -8.87
C PHE A 57 1.34 5.05 -8.83
N ASN A 58 1.51 4.41 -9.99
CA ASN A 58 2.25 3.15 -10.07
C ASN A 58 3.56 3.31 -10.84
N ALA A 59 4.68 3.32 -10.14
CA ALA A 59 5.99 3.56 -10.74
C ALA A 59 6.36 2.55 -11.83
N LYS A 60 5.97 1.27 -11.66
CA LYS A 60 6.22 0.22 -12.67
C LYS A 60 5.52 0.54 -14.00
N HIS A 61 4.30 1.08 -13.95
CA HIS A 61 3.53 1.42 -15.15
C HIS A 61 3.84 2.82 -15.70
N MET A 62 4.24 3.75 -14.83
CA MET A 62 4.52 5.14 -15.20
C MET A 62 5.95 5.33 -15.71
N ILE A 63 6.94 4.58 -15.20
CA ILE A 63 8.34 4.67 -15.63
C ILE A 63 8.60 3.88 -16.91
N ARG A 64 8.10 2.64 -17.03
CA ARG A 64 8.40 1.76 -18.18
C ARG A 64 8.14 2.42 -19.56
N PRO A 65 7.03 3.14 -19.79
CA PRO A 65 6.82 3.88 -21.04
C PRO A 65 7.82 5.02 -21.25
N ILE A 66 8.24 5.71 -20.18
CA ILE A 66 9.26 6.75 -20.23
C ILE A 66 10.61 6.14 -20.60
N THR A 67 10.96 5.01 -19.97
CA THR A 67 12.19 4.25 -20.25
C THR A 67 12.20 3.75 -21.69
N GLN A 68 11.12 3.14 -22.17
CA GLN A 68 10.98 2.68 -23.56
C GLN A 68 11.07 3.83 -24.59
N LEU A 69 10.44 4.98 -24.31
CA LEU A 69 10.55 6.17 -25.17
C LEU A 69 12.00 6.69 -25.25
N LEU A 70 12.74 6.65 -24.14
CA LEU A 70 14.15 7.03 -24.12
C LEU A 70 15.00 6.04 -24.93
N HIS A 71 14.82 4.73 -24.73
CA HIS A 71 15.51 3.70 -25.52
C HIS A 71 15.22 3.82 -27.03
N SER A 72 13.98 4.14 -27.42
CA SER A 72 13.62 4.35 -28.84
C SER A 72 14.26 5.58 -29.48
N ARG A 73 14.67 6.57 -28.67
CA ARG A 73 15.34 7.80 -29.12
C ARG A 73 16.87 7.66 -29.11
N GLU A 74 17.41 6.70 -28.37
CA GLU A 74 18.85 6.52 -28.15
C GLU A 74 19.49 5.43 -29.01
N SER A 75 18.74 4.71 -29.85
CA SER A 75 19.33 3.88 -30.92
C SER A 75 20.12 4.70 -31.96
N ILE A 76 20.27 6.01 -31.76
CA ILE A 76 20.97 6.97 -32.62
C ILE A 76 22.26 7.50 -31.96
N ILE A 77 22.48 7.39 -30.64
CA ILE A 77 23.62 8.04 -29.97
C ILE A 77 24.27 7.14 -28.89
N THR A 78 25.40 6.54 -29.29
CA THR A 78 26.57 6.03 -28.53
C THR A 78 26.42 4.82 -27.59
N GLN A 79 27.13 3.74 -27.95
CA GLN A 79 27.51 2.59 -27.12
C GLN A 79 28.77 2.94 -26.29
N ASP A 80 28.61 3.48 -25.08
CA ASP A 80 29.72 3.63 -24.12
C ASP A 80 29.40 2.86 -22.82
N PRO A 81 30.17 1.81 -22.46
CA PRO A 81 29.91 0.96 -21.29
C PRO A 81 30.12 1.65 -19.92
N PHE A 82 30.71 2.85 -19.87
CA PHE A 82 30.98 3.56 -18.61
C PHE A 82 29.89 4.57 -18.22
N PHE A 83 28.80 4.66 -18.98
CA PHE A 83 27.70 5.58 -18.74
C PHE A 83 26.50 4.83 -18.09
N TYR A 84 26.55 4.62 -16.78
CA TYR A 84 25.39 4.25 -15.94
C TYR A 84 24.60 5.45 -15.31
N PRO A 85 24.10 6.48 -16.04
CA PRO A 85 23.21 7.49 -15.44
C PRO A 85 21.73 7.43 -15.86
N PHE A 86 21.26 6.39 -16.54
CA PHE A 86 19.95 6.45 -17.22
C PHE A 86 18.73 6.05 -16.36
N MET A 87 18.82 5.03 -15.50
CA MET A 87 17.72 4.69 -14.56
C MET A 87 17.38 5.86 -13.62
N GLN A 88 18.39 6.66 -13.26
CA GLN A 88 18.19 7.83 -12.41
C GLN A 88 17.23 8.86 -13.06
N ARG A 89 17.28 9.08 -14.38
CA ARG A 89 16.38 10.03 -15.07
C ARG A 89 14.92 9.59 -15.07
N GLY A 90 14.64 8.29 -15.19
CA GLY A 90 13.27 7.75 -15.13
C GLY A 90 12.65 7.93 -13.74
N VAL A 91 13.43 7.65 -12.69
CA VAL A 91 13.00 7.82 -11.29
C VAL A 91 12.81 9.29 -10.92
N TYR A 92 13.73 10.20 -11.26
CA TYR A 92 13.53 11.64 -11.03
C TYR A 92 12.31 12.19 -11.78
N ARG A 93 11.97 11.61 -12.94
CA ARG A 93 10.76 11.97 -13.67
C ARG A 93 9.49 11.42 -13.02
N TYR A 94 9.54 10.27 -12.34
CA TYR A 94 8.38 9.72 -11.67
C TYR A 94 7.86 10.66 -10.57
N GLY A 95 8.73 11.10 -9.66
CA GLY A 95 8.31 12.03 -8.61
C GLY A 95 7.86 13.39 -9.14
N PHE A 96 8.53 13.89 -10.19
CA PHE A 96 8.09 15.11 -10.88
C PHE A 96 6.69 14.96 -11.52
N VAL A 97 6.43 13.84 -12.21
CA VAL A 97 5.13 13.56 -12.82
C VAL A 97 4.05 13.42 -11.74
N ILE A 98 4.33 12.74 -10.63
CA ILE A 98 3.41 12.66 -9.47
C ILE A 98 3.03 14.06 -9.00
N LEU A 99 4.02 14.91 -8.69
CA LEU A 99 3.78 16.26 -8.21
C LEU A 99 2.96 17.07 -9.22
N GLN A 100 3.28 16.95 -10.51
CA GLN A 100 2.52 17.59 -11.58
C GLN A 100 1.07 17.12 -11.69
N LEU A 101 0.80 15.83 -11.47
CA LEU A 101 -0.55 15.27 -11.49
C LEU A 101 -1.33 15.70 -10.25
N MET A 102 -0.72 15.63 -9.07
CA MET A 102 -1.33 16.09 -7.83
C MET A 102 -1.65 17.59 -7.85
N CYS A 103 -0.75 18.44 -8.38
CA CYS A 103 -1.00 19.88 -8.54
C CYS A 103 -2.14 20.21 -9.51
N ARG A 104 -2.45 19.30 -10.45
CA ARG A 104 -3.55 19.48 -11.42
C ARG A 104 -4.85 18.84 -10.97
N HIS A 105 -4.82 18.04 -9.90
CA HIS A 105 -6.02 17.45 -9.33
C HIS A 105 -6.88 18.54 -8.70
N SER A 106 -8.17 18.53 -9.01
CA SER A 106 -9.13 19.56 -8.57
C SER A 106 -10.42 18.96 -8.01
N GLY A 107 -10.48 17.63 -7.87
CA GLY A 107 -11.58 16.91 -7.25
C GLY A 107 -11.39 16.72 -5.76
N ASP A 108 -12.39 16.10 -5.14
CA ASP A 108 -12.29 15.64 -3.77
C ASP A 108 -11.66 14.24 -3.74
N LEU A 109 -10.35 14.20 -3.48
CA LEU A 109 -9.60 12.95 -3.45
C LEU A 109 -9.85 12.24 -2.12
N SER A 110 -10.59 11.14 -2.16
CA SER A 110 -10.90 10.31 -0.98
C SER A 110 -9.86 9.24 -0.68
N SER A 111 -9.18 8.75 -1.72
CA SER A 111 -8.25 7.64 -1.64
C SER A 111 -7.06 7.82 -2.58
N CYS A 112 -5.84 7.55 -2.10
CA CYS A 112 -4.62 7.62 -2.90
C CYS A 112 -3.72 6.41 -2.62
N ARG A 113 -3.11 5.85 -3.67
CA ARG A 113 -2.12 4.78 -3.56
C ARG A 113 -0.84 5.14 -4.29
N PHE A 114 0.30 4.97 -3.64
CA PHE A 114 1.62 5.08 -4.24
C PHE A 114 2.31 3.72 -4.24
N LEU A 115 2.74 3.29 -5.42
CA LEU A 115 3.67 2.19 -5.60
C LEU A 115 4.96 2.78 -6.15
N HIS A 116 5.97 2.94 -5.31
CA HIS A 116 7.20 3.68 -5.65
C HIS A 116 8.46 2.82 -5.49
N PHE A 117 9.59 3.31 -6.00
CA PHE A 117 10.88 2.63 -5.84
C PHE A 117 11.59 3.11 -4.57
N LYS A 118 12.50 2.28 -4.06
CA LYS A 118 13.37 2.61 -2.92
C LYS A 118 14.07 3.96 -3.08
N LYS A 119 14.49 4.30 -4.30
CA LYS A 119 15.16 5.58 -4.57
C LYS A 119 14.30 6.80 -4.18
N SER A 120 12.98 6.76 -4.32
CA SER A 120 12.08 7.85 -3.87
C SER A 120 12.13 8.09 -2.35
N LEU A 121 12.50 7.09 -1.54
CA LEU A 121 12.76 7.28 -0.11
C LEU A 121 14.06 8.03 0.12
N SER A 122 15.14 7.64 -0.57
CA SER A 122 16.47 8.23 -0.40
C SER A 122 16.52 9.74 -0.70
N ILE A 123 15.62 10.23 -1.56
CA ILE A 123 15.53 11.65 -1.93
C ILE A 123 14.39 12.40 -1.23
N GLY A 124 13.67 11.77 -0.29
CA GLY A 124 12.61 12.40 0.50
C GLY A 124 11.32 12.72 -0.27
N GLU A 125 11.12 12.13 -1.45
CA GLU A 125 9.92 12.38 -2.28
C GLU A 125 8.64 11.91 -1.60
N VAL A 126 8.69 10.75 -0.94
CA VAL A 126 7.51 10.13 -0.31
C VAL A 126 6.95 11.03 0.79
N ASP A 127 7.79 11.57 1.67
CA ASP A 127 7.36 12.53 2.70
C ASP A 127 6.77 13.81 2.06
N ALA A 128 7.37 14.31 0.98
CA ALA A 128 6.85 15.46 0.25
C ALA A 128 5.48 15.19 -0.38
N TRP A 129 5.25 13.99 -0.93
CA TRP A 129 3.95 13.60 -1.49
C TRP A 129 2.88 13.48 -0.41
N ILE A 130 3.20 12.82 0.71
CA ILE A 130 2.28 12.69 1.85
C ILE A 130 1.94 14.07 2.41
N LYS A 131 2.94 14.92 2.62
CA LYS A 131 2.74 16.30 3.08
C LYS A 131 1.82 17.06 2.12
N PHE A 132 2.07 16.99 0.81
CA PHE A 132 1.21 17.64 -0.17
C PHE A 132 -0.23 17.16 -0.08
N LEU A 133 -0.45 15.84 -0.01
CA LEU A 133 -1.80 15.28 0.06
C LEU A 133 -2.53 15.65 1.34
N VAL A 134 -1.90 15.48 2.49
CA VAL A 134 -2.52 15.76 3.79
C VAL A 134 -2.82 17.26 3.93
N ASP A 135 -1.92 18.12 3.45
CA ASP A 135 -2.08 19.58 3.57
C ASP A 135 -3.08 20.15 2.55
N LYS A 136 -3.21 19.56 1.34
CA LYS A 136 -4.06 20.08 0.25
C LYS A 136 -5.37 19.35 0.05
N MET A 137 -5.41 18.03 0.27
CA MET A 137 -6.55 17.17 -0.03
C MET A 137 -7.30 16.82 1.26
N LYS A 138 -8.15 17.75 1.73
CA LYS A 138 -8.87 17.61 3.01
C LYS A 138 -9.83 16.41 3.06
N GLY A 139 -10.30 15.93 1.92
CA GLY A 139 -11.15 14.75 1.81
C GLY A 139 -10.41 13.42 1.85
N LEU A 140 -9.07 13.41 1.90
CA LEU A 140 -8.30 12.17 1.88
C LEU A 140 -8.57 11.34 3.14
N LYS A 141 -9.11 10.14 2.94
CA LYS A 141 -9.47 9.18 3.99
C LYS A 141 -8.65 7.90 3.94
N HIS A 142 -8.18 7.50 2.75
CA HIS A 142 -7.46 6.25 2.54
C HIS A 142 -6.12 6.53 1.86
N LEU A 143 -5.02 6.09 2.47
CA LEU A 143 -3.69 6.17 1.89
C LEU A 143 -3.06 4.79 1.86
N SER A 144 -2.51 4.39 0.73
CA SER A 144 -1.71 3.17 0.59
C SER A 144 -0.34 3.50 0.06
N LEU A 145 0.70 3.07 0.77
CA LEU A 145 2.09 3.25 0.42
C LEU A 145 2.74 1.88 0.28
N GLU A 146 3.37 1.65 -0.86
CA GLU A 146 4.13 0.42 -1.11
C GLU A 146 5.47 0.75 -1.76
N CYS A 147 6.55 0.30 -1.12
CA CYS A 147 7.87 0.32 -1.70
C CYS A 147 8.08 -0.96 -2.53
N LEU A 148 8.37 -0.80 -3.81
CA LEU A 148 8.75 -1.92 -4.66
C LEU A 148 10.13 -2.43 -4.24
N PRO A 149 10.30 -3.76 -4.07
CA PRO A 149 11.63 -4.36 -4.05
C PRO A 149 12.34 -4.04 -5.37
N ASP A 150 13.64 -3.77 -5.28
CA ASP A 150 14.47 -3.44 -6.43
C ASP A 150 14.74 -4.70 -7.25
N TYR A 151 13.74 -5.15 -8.01
CA TYR A 151 13.95 -6.09 -9.09
C TYR A 151 14.37 -5.26 -10.30
N GLY A 152 15.65 -4.91 -10.36
CA GLY A 152 16.25 -4.35 -11.57
C GLY A 152 15.83 -5.22 -12.76
N GLU A 153 15.39 -4.60 -13.86
CA GLU A 153 15.11 -5.35 -15.09
C GLU A 153 16.40 -5.96 -15.68
N ASP A 154 17.58 -5.63 -15.15
CA ASP A 154 18.86 -6.28 -15.42
C ASP A 154 19.58 -6.58 -14.10
N ALA A 155 19.63 -7.86 -13.74
CA ALA A 155 20.33 -8.37 -12.57
C ALA A 155 21.83 -8.48 -12.84
N ASP A 156 22.50 -7.37 -13.10
CA ASP A 156 23.95 -7.28 -13.17
C ASP A 156 24.38 -5.92 -12.62
N GLU A 157 24.50 -5.80 -11.29
CA GLU A 157 25.67 -5.20 -10.65
C GLU A 157 25.54 -5.24 -9.12
N ILE A 158 26.53 -5.93 -8.54
CA ILE A 158 26.85 -5.94 -7.12
C ILE A 158 27.17 -4.50 -6.69
N MET A 159 26.30 -3.87 -5.92
CA MET A 159 26.64 -2.68 -5.15
C MET A 159 26.23 -2.93 -3.70
N PHE A 160 27.25 -2.98 -2.85
CA PHE A 160 27.13 -2.89 -1.41
C PHE A 160 26.29 -1.66 -1.08
N GLU A 161 25.13 -1.85 -0.46
CA GLU A 161 24.92 -1.41 0.91
C GLU A 161 23.52 -1.80 1.37
N ASN A 162 23.46 -2.12 2.66
CA ASN A 162 22.27 -2.35 3.48
C ASN A 162 21.40 -1.08 3.57
N GLU A 163 21.06 -0.45 2.44
CA GLU A 163 20.10 0.63 2.43
C GLU A 163 18.74 0.02 2.73
N ILE A 164 18.37 0.12 3.97
CA ILE A 164 17.07 -0.23 4.50
C ILE A 164 16.00 0.63 3.79
N ASN A 165 14.82 0.08 3.47
CA ASN A 165 13.67 0.85 2.92
C ASN A 165 13.06 1.75 4.00
N LYS A 166 13.88 2.65 4.55
CA LYS A 166 13.56 3.42 5.75
C LYS A 166 12.50 4.45 5.41
N LEU A 167 11.35 4.34 6.07
CA LEU A 167 10.24 5.27 5.91
C LEU A 167 10.38 6.41 6.93
N CYS A 168 10.95 7.53 6.49
CA CYS A 168 11.03 8.75 7.29
C CYS A 168 9.87 9.67 6.91
N ILE A 169 8.89 9.83 7.81
CA ILE A 169 7.74 10.71 7.61
C ILE A 169 7.71 11.73 8.74
N SER A 170 7.36 12.97 8.40
CA SER A 170 7.14 14.05 9.36
C SER A 170 6.09 13.68 10.42
N HIS A 171 6.22 14.26 11.62
CA HIS A 171 5.34 13.97 12.76
C HIS A 171 3.85 14.20 12.45
N GLY A 172 3.01 13.30 12.97
CA GLY A 172 1.55 13.40 12.96
C GLY A 172 0.90 13.34 11.57
N LYS A 173 1.61 13.02 10.50
CA LYS A 173 1.07 13.14 9.13
C LYS A 173 -0.13 12.23 8.82
N PHE A 174 -0.39 11.21 9.62
CA PHE A 174 -1.53 10.31 9.43
C PHE A 174 -2.78 10.69 10.22
N HIS A 175 -2.77 11.80 10.99
CA HIS A 175 -3.85 12.19 11.91
C HIS A 175 -5.25 12.33 11.24
N SER A 176 -5.30 12.69 9.95
CA SER A 176 -6.53 12.94 9.20
C SER A 176 -7.10 11.70 8.50
N LEU A 177 -6.32 10.62 8.42
CA LEU A 177 -6.67 9.41 7.68
C LEU A 177 -7.59 8.50 8.49
N SER A 178 -8.41 7.75 7.77
CA SER A 178 -9.27 6.69 8.33
C SER A 178 -8.74 5.28 8.03
N SER A 179 -7.94 5.15 6.96
CA SER A 179 -7.35 3.90 6.51
C SER A 179 -5.93 4.15 6.02
N LEU A 180 -5.01 3.31 6.46
CA LEU A 180 -3.61 3.36 6.06
C LEU A 180 -3.08 1.97 5.79
N ASP A 181 -2.48 1.80 4.62
CA ASP A 181 -1.72 0.61 4.26
C ASP A 181 -0.25 0.99 4.08
N LEU A 182 0.64 0.34 4.82
CA LEU A 182 2.09 0.44 4.66
C LEU A 182 2.64 -0.92 4.25
N ILE A 183 3.38 -0.97 3.16
CA ILE A 183 3.87 -2.21 2.56
C ILE A 183 5.35 -2.09 2.19
N ASN A 184 6.19 -3.06 2.61
CA ASN A 184 7.63 -3.14 2.32
C ASN A 184 8.49 -1.98 2.86
N TYR A 185 8.26 -1.56 4.10
CA TYR A 185 9.05 -0.50 4.74
C TYR A 185 9.80 -0.97 5.96
N THR A 186 10.85 -0.24 6.29
CA THR A 186 11.46 -0.32 7.62
C THR A 186 11.16 0.96 8.38
N MET A 187 10.73 0.82 9.63
CA MET A 187 10.37 1.94 10.49
C MET A 187 11.21 1.89 11.76
N ASP A 188 11.87 3.00 12.07
CA ASP A 188 12.60 3.23 13.32
C ASP A 188 11.87 4.21 14.25
N SER A 189 10.69 4.71 13.83
CA SER A 189 9.90 5.66 14.58
C SER A 189 8.41 5.51 14.31
N TRP A 190 7.60 5.73 15.34
CA TRP A 190 6.15 5.79 15.29
C TRP A 190 5.59 7.22 15.14
N TYR A 191 6.44 8.25 15.07
CA TYR A 191 6.02 9.66 15.12
C TYR A 191 5.04 10.09 14.02
N ALA A 192 5.04 9.41 12.87
CA ALA A 192 4.04 9.65 11.82
C ALA A 192 2.60 9.36 12.28
N PHE A 193 2.44 8.51 13.30
CA PHE A 193 1.18 8.10 13.91
C PHE A 193 0.75 8.97 15.10
N GLU A 194 1.53 9.98 15.48
CA GLU A 194 1.17 10.91 16.56
C GLU A 194 -0.23 11.51 16.29
N ASP A 195 -1.08 11.53 17.32
CA ASP A 195 -2.47 12.01 17.26
C ASP A 195 -3.38 11.33 16.20
N CYS A 196 -3.13 10.05 15.88
CA CYS A 196 -3.98 9.25 14.98
C CYS A 196 -5.33 8.83 15.61
N HIS A 197 -6.20 9.81 15.84
CA HIS A 197 -7.52 9.59 16.43
C HIS A 197 -8.61 9.16 15.45
N ASN A 198 -8.38 9.26 14.14
CA ASN A 198 -9.37 8.92 13.12
C ASN A 198 -9.12 7.57 12.44
N LEU A 199 -7.96 6.95 12.69
CA LEU A 199 -7.51 5.77 11.96
C LEU A 199 -8.26 4.52 12.43
N LYS A 200 -9.15 4.02 11.57
CA LYS A 200 -9.99 2.83 11.82
C LYS A 200 -9.41 1.57 11.20
N ILE A 201 -8.69 1.69 10.09
CA ILE A 201 -8.11 0.57 9.36
C ILE A 201 -6.61 0.80 9.26
N LEU A 202 -5.83 -0.17 9.73
CA LEU A 202 -4.38 -0.17 9.60
C LEU A 202 -3.92 -1.51 9.08
N LYS A 203 -3.24 -1.49 7.93
CA LYS A 203 -2.55 -2.64 7.36
C LYS A 203 -1.05 -2.39 7.35
N LEU A 204 -0.33 -3.28 8.01
CA LEU A 204 1.12 -3.33 8.08
C LEU A 204 1.56 -4.64 7.42
N GLU A 205 2.10 -4.57 6.21
CA GLU A 205 2.56 -5.73 5.46
C GLU A 205 4.05 -5.64 5.15
N ARG A 206 4.80 -6.72 5.38
CA ARG A 206 6.24 -6.80 5.07
C ARG A 206 7.03 -5.63 5.67
N LEU A 207 6.70 -5.24 6.92
CA LEU A 207 7.46 -4.22 7.62
C LEU A 207 8.58 -4.81 8.47
N HIS A 208 9.68 -4.06 8.58
CA HIS A 208 10.69 -4.27 9.61
C HIS A 208 10.61 -3.15 10.65
N LEU A 209 10.30 -3.49 11.90
CA LEU A 209 10.14 -2.54 13.00
C LEU A 209 10.36 -3.22 14.34
N ASP A 210 10.79 -2.48 15.35
CA ASP A 210 11.02 -3.03 16.70
C ASP A 210 9.76 -2.97 17.60
N ASP A 211 9.85 -3.58 18.78
CA ASP A 211 8.77 -3.61 19.79
C ASP A 211 8.32 -2.19 20.21
N VAL A 212 9.26 -1.24 20.27
CA VAL A 212 9.00 0.14 20.71
C VAL A 212 8.20 0.89 19.65
N VAL A 213 8.56 0.72 18.38
CA VAL A 213 7.84 1.29 17.24
C VAL A 213 6.45 0.69 17.15
N LEU A 214 6.30 -0.64 17.21
CA LEU A 214 4.99 -1.30 17.10
C LEU A 214 4.04 -0.84 18.21
N SER A 215 4.50 -0.86 19.46
CA SER A 215 3.71 -0.45 20.61
C SER A 215 3.35 1.04 20.55
N GLY A 216 4.26 1.88 20.06
CA GLY A 216 4.01 3.30 19.79
C GLY A 216 2.92 3.52 18.76
N ILE A 217 2.94 2.80 17.63
CA ILE A 217 1.90 2.85 16.60
C ILE A 217 0.54 2.46 17.20
N LEU A 218 0.48 1.29 17.85
CA LEU A 218 -0.75 0.79 18.45
C LEU A 218 -1.27 1.74 19.52
N LYS A 219 -0.43 2.34 20.35
CA LYS A 219 -0.84 3.30 21.39
C LYS A 219 -1.57 4.50 20.80
N ASN A 220 -1.05 5.07 19.72
CA ASN A 220 -1.61 6.30 19.12
C ASN A 220 -2.87 6.04 18.27
N CYS A 221 -3.03 4.85 17.70
CA CYS A 221 -4.21 4.48 16.90
C CYS A 221 -5.40 4.09 17.81
N VAL A 222 -6.04 5.05 18.45
CA VAL A 222 -7.05 4.80 19.52
C VAL A 222 -8.41 4.31 19.00
N THR A 223 -8.79 4.62 17.77
CA THR A 223 -10.07 4.26 17.14
C THR A 223 -9.99 3.04 16.22
N LEU A 224 -8.90 2.29 16.30
CA LEU A 224 -8.63 1.18 15.39
C LEU A 224 -9.71 0.08 15.50
N GLU A 225 -10.38 -0.19 14.37
CA GLU A 225 -11.42 -1.21 14.23
C GLU A 225 -10.89 -2.44 13.48
N ASN A 226 -10.01 -2.25 12.50
CA ASN A 226 -9.42 -3.31 11.69
C ASN A 226 -7.89 -3.19 11.70
N PHE A 227 -7.22 -4.22 12.19
CA PHE A 227 -5.76 -4.30 12.19
C PHE A 227 -5.27 -5.53 11.45
N SER A 228 -4.35 -5.34 10.51
CA SER A 228 -3.67 -6.41 9.79
C SER A 228 -2.16 -6.26 9.92
N LEU A 229 -1.49 -7.30 10.40
CA LEU A 229 -0.04 -7.39 10.50
C LEU A 229 0.41 -8.67 9.79
N ILE A 230 1.10 -8.50 8.66
CA ILE A 230 1.37 -9.58 7.70
C ILE A 230 2.87 -9.57 7.38
N GLU A 231 3.52 -10.74 7.40
CA GLU A 231 4.91 -10.94 6.96
C GLU A 231 5.90 -9.92 7.56
N SER A 232 5.64 -9.43 8.78
CA SER A 232 6.41 -8.35 9.39
C SER A 232 7.39 -8.88 10.44
N THR A 233 8.55 -8.23 10.58
CA THR A 233 9.70 -8.70 11.36
C THR A 233 10.31 -7.57 12.21
N GLY A 234 11.27 -7.91 13.09
CA GLY A 234 12.03 -6.96 13.91
C GLY A 234 11.53 -6.80 15.36
N PHE A 235 10.36 -7.35 15.67
CA PHE A 235 9.74 -7.34 17.00
C PHE A 235 9.63 -8.76 17.56
N MET A 236 9.66 -8.87 18.88
CA MET A 236 9.53 -10.15 19.60
C MET A 236 8.25 -10.21 20.42
N ASN A 237 7.70 -9.05 20.80
CA ASN A 237 6.53 -8.93 21.65
C ASN A 237 5.38 -8.26 20.91
N LEU A 238 4.31 -9.02 20.64
CA LEU A 238 3.09 -8.50 20.04
C LEU A 238 1.99 -8.41 21.09
N ILE A 239 1.79 -7.20 21.63
CA ILE A 239 0.77 -6.91 22.65
C ILE A 239 -0.28 -5.98 22.05
N ILE A 240 -1.51 -6.47 21.91
CA ILE A 240 -2.64 -5.77 21.29
C ILE A 240 -3.74 -5.62 22.34
N THR A 241 -3.85 -4.43 22.92
CA THR A 241 -4.92 -4.10 23.87
C THR A 241 -5.83 -3.03 23.26
N LYS A 242 -6.92 -3.47 22.64
CA LYS A 242 -7.84 -2.60 21.86
C LYS A 242 -9.29 -3.03 22.01
N SER A 243 -10.08 -2.26 22.75
CA SER A 243 -11.52 -2.53 22.93
C SER A 243 -12.33 -2.29 21.66
N ASN A 244 -11.95 -1.33 20.81
CA ASN A 244 -12.68 -0.99 19.57
C ASN A 244 -12.39 -1.93 18.39
N LEU A 245 -11.40 -2.82 18.53
CA LEU A 245 -10.96 -3.69 17.46
C LEU A 245 -12.02 -4.76 17.18
N LYS A 246 -12.46 -4.85 15.92
CA LYS A 246 -13.44 -5.81 15.41
C LYS A 246 -12.80 -6.89 14.57
N ILE A 247 -11.80 -6.55 13.77
CA ILE A 247 -11.10 -7.48 12.88
C ILE A 247 -9.60 -7.44 13.18
N LEU A 248 -9.03 -8.60 13.50
CA LEU A 248 -7.60 -8.78 13.66
C LEU A 248 -7.10 -9.85 12.69
N ARG A 249 -6.13 -9.50 11.86
CA ARG A 249 -5.41 -10.44 11.00
C ARG A 249 -3.93 -10.44 11.33
N LEU A 250 -3.43 -11.57 11.77
CA LEU A 250 -2.01 -11.83 11.97
C LEU A 250 -1.61 -12.95 11.01
N GLN A 251 -0.59 -12.71 10.20
CA GLN A 251 -0.14 -13.67 9.20
C GLN A 251 1.37 -13.68 9.07
N ASP A 252 1.96 -14.88 8.99
CA ASP A 252 3.40 -15.08 8.72
C ASP A 252 4.31 -14.32 9.70
N LEU A 253 4.04 -14.48 11.01
CA LEU A 253 4.76 -13.80 12.08
C LEU A 253 5.53 -14.77 12.97
N CYS A 254 6.69 -14.35 13.45
CA CYS A 254 7.49 -15.07 14.45
C CYS A 254 7.70 -14.17 15.66
N VAL A 255 7.10 -14.53 16.80
CA VAL A 255 7.13 -13.73 18.04
C VAL A 255 7.38 -14.60 19.25
N ASP A 256 8.06 -14.05 20.27
CA ASP A 256 8.28 -14.74 21.53
C ASP A 256 7.08 -14.63 22.48
N ARG A 257 6.26 -13.58 22.31
CA ARG A 257 5.04 -13.33 23.08
C ARG A 257 3.94 -12.74 22.20
N LEU A 258 2.73 -13.30 22.32
CA LEU A 258 1.52 -12.80 21.66
C LEU A 258 0.41 -12.65 22.68
N GLU A 259 0.03 -11.41 22.98
CA GLU A 259 -1.07 -11.08 23.89
C GLU A 259 -2.10 -10.24 23.17
N VAL A 260 -3.35 -10.72 23.10
CA VAL A 260 -4.47 -10.01 22.47
C VAL A 260 -5.57 -9.84 23.51
N THR A 261 -5.92 -8.60 23.83
CA THR A 261 -7.05 -8.25 24.70
C THR A 261 -7.97 -7.30 23.93
N ALA A 262 -9.06 -7.83 23.38
CA ALA A 262 -9.97 -7.08 22.52
C ALA A 262 -11.44 -7.48 22.74
N GLN A 263 -12.17 -6.65 23.48
CA GLN A 263 -13.53 -6.97 23.94
C GLN A 263 -14.55 -7.09 22.80
N ASN A 264 -14.46 -6.23 21.78
CA ASN A 264 -15.39 -6.20 20.65
C ASN A 264 -14.82 -6.92 19.41
N LEU A 265 -13.83 -7.79 19.57
CA LEU A 265 -13.25 -8.51 18.45
C LEU A 265 -14.26 -9.52 17.92
N GLU A 266 -14.66 -9.37 16.67
CA GLU A 266 -15.66 -10.20 15.99
C GLU A 266 -14.99 -11.28 15.13
N VAL A 267 -13.87 -10.92 14.48
CA VAL A 267 -13.15 -11.79 13.55
C VAL A 267 -11.66 -11.81 13.85
N LEU A 268 -11.11 -13.01 14.01
CA LEU A 268 -9.69 -13.25 14.23
C LEU A 268 -9.14 -14.22 13.19
N PHE A 269 -8.17 -13.75 12.40
CA PHE A 269 -7.41 -14.56 11.45
C PHE A 269 -5.99 -14.76 11.98
N LEU A 270 -5.61 -16.00 12.22
CA LEU A 270 -4.24 -16.39 12.61
C LEU A 270 -3.68 -17.39 11.60
N ASP A 271 -2.84 -16.91 10.69
CA ASP A 271 -2.20 -17.73 9.66
C ASP A 271 -0.69 -17.81 9.91
N SER A 272 -0.15 -19.04 10.00
CA SER A 272 1.29 -19.27 10.00
C SER A 272 2.05 -18.46 11.08
N ILE A 273 1.56 -18.49 12.32
CA ILE A 273 2.17 -17.79 13.47
C ILE A 273 3.07 -18.74 14.26
N THR A 274 4.30 -18.32 14.52
CA THR A 274 5.26 -19.02 15.37
C THR A 274 5.38 -18.31 16.71
N CYS A 275 4.94 -18.93 17.79
CA CYS A 275 5.04 -18.38 19.15
C CYS A 275 5.08 -19.51 20.20
N PRO A 276 5.91 -19.40 21.26
CA PRO A 276 5.84 -20.33 22.38
C PRO A 276 4.46 -20.30 23.04
N VAL A 277 3.79 -21.45 23.09
CA VAL A 277 2.42 -21.59 23.62
C VAL A 277 2.24 -20.98 25.02
N LYS A 278 3.25 -21.10 25.89
CA LYS A 278 3.24 -20.50 27.24
C LYS A 278 3.16 -18.97 27.28
N ASN A 279 3.46 -18.30 26.17
CA ASN A 279 3.48 -16.85 26.01
C ASN A 279 2.38 -16.37 25.04
N LEU A 280 1.41 -17.25 24.71
CA LEU A 280 0.22 -16.91 23.97
C LEU A 280 -0.94 -16.65 24.94
N SER A 281 -1.60 -15.50 24.80
CA SER A 281 -2.83 -15.18 25.52
C SER A 281 -3.78 -14.41 24.63
N ILE A 282 -5.02 -14.88 24.48
CA ILE A 282 -6.05 -14.23 23.67
C ILE A 282 -7.33 -14.12 24.50
N TYR A 283 -7.70 -12.89 24.83
CA TYR A 283 -8.96 -12.54 25.48
C TYR A 283 -9.83 -11.74 24.50
N ALA A 284 -10.81 -12.42 23.91
CA ALA A 284 -11.73 -11.89 22.90
C ALA A 284 -13.16 -12.46 23.11
N PRO A 285 -13.91 -11.96 24.11
CA PRO A 285 -15.19 -12.54 24.50
C PRO A 285 -16.31 -12.42 23.45
N SER A 286 -16.21 -11.48 22.51
CA SER A 286 -17.19 -11.27 21.44
C SER A 286 -16.84 -11.99 20.13
N LEU A 287 -15.83 -12.86 20.14
CA LEU A 287 -15.31 -13.50 18.94
C LEU A 287 -16.35 -14.45 18.34
N GLY A 288 -16.83 -14.10 17.13
CA GLY A 288 -17.79 -14.91 16.38
C GLY A 288 -17.12 -15.82 15.35
N ASN A 289 -16.10 -15.32 14.66
CA ASN A 289 -15.40 -16.03 13.59
C ASN A 289 -13.91 -16.15 13.91
N PHE A 290 -13.41 -17.38 13.92
CA PHE A 290 -11.99 -17.68 14.07
C PHE A 290 -11.52 -18.49 12.86
N GLU A 291 -10.56 -17.94 12.12
CA GLU A 291 -9.91 -18.62 11.00
C GLU A 291 -8.44 -18.84 11.33
N SER A 292 -7.99 -20.08 11.20
CA SER A 292 -6.59 -20.42 11.33
C SER A 292 -6.15 -21.38 10.24
N HIS A 293 -5.07 -21.02 9.56
CA HIS A 293 -4.38 -21.85 8.60
C HIS A 293 -2.94 -22.00 9.08
N SER A 294 -2.42 -23.23 9.09
CA SER A 294 -1.02 -23.48 9.42
C SER A 294 -0.34 -24.03 8.20
N TYR A 295 0.39 -23.18 7.48
CA TYR A 295 1.42 -23.66 6.56
C TYR A 295 2.69 -23.82 7.37
N SER A 296 3.35 -24.97 7.27
CA SER A 296 4.64 -25.18 7.90
C SER A 296 5.62 -24.15 7.34
N ILE A 297 5.85 -23.06 8.09
CA ILE A 297 7.04 -22.25 7.90
C ILE A 297 8.20 -23.17 8.23
N SER A 298 8.99 -23.53 7.22
CA SER A 298 10.28 -24.19 7.42
C SER A 298 11.26 -23.18 8.02
N SER A 299 11.07 -22.82 9.29
CA SER A 299 12.03 -21.96 10.00
C SER A 299 13.24 -22.81 10.38
N ILE A 300 14.38 -22.46 9.79
CA ILE A 300 15.72 -23.07 9.97
C ILE A 300 16.33 -22.81 11.37
N GLU A 301 15.58 -22.29 12.33
CA GLU A 301 16.05 -22.15 13.71
C GLU A 301 15.41 -23.22 14.60
N GLU A 302 16.22 -24.22 14.92
CA GLU A 302 15.92 -25.26 15.90
C GLU A 302 15.37 -24.63 17.20
N ARG A 303 14.11 -24.97 17.54
CA ARG A 303 13.39 -24.79 18.84
C ARG A 303 12.26 -23.76 18.92
N LYS A 304 11.80 -23.13 17.84
CA LYS A 304 10.51 -22.41 17.86
C LYS A 304 9.40 -23.28 17.25
N PHE A 305 8.40 -23.63 18.06
CA PHE A 305 7.24 -24.40 17.60
C PHE A 305 6.32 -23.50 16.78
N VAL A 306 6.04 -23.88 15.53
CA VAL A 306 4.93 -23.32 14.76
C VAL A 306 3.64 -23.69 15.48
N MET A 307 2.82 -22.70 15.85
CA MET A 307 1.56 -22.99 16.54
C MET A 307 0.62 -23.69 15.56
N LYS A 308 0.23 -24.93 15.88
CA LYS A 308 -0.82 -25.59 15.13
C LYS A 308 -2.16 -25.00 15.57
N SER A 309 -3.12 -24.92 14.66
CA SER A 309 -4.46 -24.37 14.94
C SER A 309 -5.11 -25.03 16.18
N ASN A 310 -4.83 -26.31 16.43
CA ASN A 310 -5.31 -27.04 17.61
C ASN A 310 -4.71 -26.58 18.94
N ASP A 311 -3.46 -26.12 18.96
CA ASP A 311 -2.79 -25.63 20.17
C ASP A 311 -3.38 -24.28 20.60
N ILE A 312 -3.83 -23.47 19.63
CA ILE A 312 -4.52 -22.20 19.87
C ILE A 312 -5.92 -22.45 20.46
N LEU A 313 -6.64 -23.46 19.94
CA LEU A 313 -7.98 -23.83 20.41
C LEU A 313 -8.00 -24.32 21.87
N ALA A 314 -6.94 -24.97 22.35
CA ALA A 314 -6.84 -25.41 23.75
C ALA A 314 -6.75 -24.25 24.77
N TYR A 315 -6.41 -23.04 24.32
CA TYR A 315 -6.32 -21.84 25.15
C TYR A 315 -7.55 -20.93 25.05
N PHE A 316 -8.51 -21.29 24.18
CA PHE A 316 -9.84 -20.66 24.11
C PHE A 316 -10.84 -21.31 25.09
N ILE A 317 -10.41 -21.59 26.33
CA ILE A 317 -11.22 -22.29 27.35
C ILE A 317 -12.53 -21.54 27.67
N ASP A 318 -12.56 -20.21 27.50
CA ASP A 318 -13.74 -19.39 27.81
C ASP A 318 -14.75 -19.26 26.67
N LEU A 319 -14.44 -19.71 25.44
CA LEU A 319 -15.36 -19.60 24.29
C LEU A 319 -16.38 -20.74 24.20
N TRP A 320 -16.14 -21.87 24.87
CA TRP A 320 -16.96 -23.09 24.74
C TRP A 320 -17.94 -23.33 25.90
N VAL A 321 -18.18 -22.35 26.78
CA VAL A 321 -19.13 -22.48 27.91
C VAL A 321 -20.53 -21.90 27.58
N LYS A 322 -20.80 -21.57 26.31
CA LYS A 322 -22.15 -21.17 25.86
C LYS A 322 -22.62 -21.98 24.67
N TYR A 323 -22.81 -23.28 24.85
CA TYR A 323 -23.88 -24.04 24.19
C TYR A 323 -24.38 -25.16 25.10
#